data_AF-A0A924G4I9-F1
#
_entry.id   AF-A0A924G4I9-F1
#
_cell.length_a   1.000
_cell.length_b   1.000
_cell.length_c   1.000
_cell.angle_alpha   90.00
_cell.angle_beta   90.00
_cell.angle_gamma   90.00
#
_symmetry.space_group_name_H-M   'P 1'
#
loop_
_entity.id
_entity.type
_entity.pdbx_description
1 polymer ?
#
loop_
_entity_poly.entity_id
_entity_poly.type
_entity_poly.pdbx_seq_one_letter_code
_entity_poly.pdbx_strand_id
1 'polypeptide(L)' 'MKRKKQPIILHDILVQDYAAEGKSLAKVDGKVIFIENTVPGDIVDIQLGKNKKDWAEAWPLQFKKYSAE' A
#
# COMPACT_ATOMS: atom_id res chain seq x y z
N MET A 1 16.46 -25.00 -1.73
CA MET A 1 16.22 -23.85 -0.81
C MET A 1 15.42 -22.79 -1.57
N LYS A 2 14.14 -22.55 -1.22
CA LYS A 2 13.37 -21.44 -1.80
C LYS A 2 14.05 -20.13 -1.37
N ARG A 3 14.61 -19.36 -2.31
CA ARG A 3 15.05 -17.97 -2.06
C ARG A 3 13.85 -17.24 -1.44
N LYS A 4 13.89 -16.93 -0.15
CA LYS A 4 12.94 -16.00 0.47
C LYS A 4 13.11 -14.69 -0.29
N LYS A 5 12.12 -14.32 -1.10
CA LYS A 5 12.09 -12.99 -1.72
C LYS A 5 12.10 -11.99 -0.57
N GLN A 6 13.04 -11.06 -0.63
CA GLN A 6 13.09 -9.97 0.32
C GLN A 6 11.78 -9.19 0.23
N PRO A 7 11.19 -8.78 1.36
CA PRO A 7 9.98 -7.96 1.34
C PRO A 7 10.31 -6.65 0.61
N ILE A 8 9.45 -6.27 -0.34
CA ILE A 8 9.59 -5.00 -1.06
C ILE A 8 8.83 -3.95 -0.24
N ILE A 9 9.54 -2.95 0.24
CA ILE A 9 8.96 -1.87 1.05
C ILE A 9 8.94 -0.62 0.19
N LEU A 10 7.77 0.01 0.11
CA LEU A 10 7.58 1.32 -0.49
C LEU A 10 7.35 2.32 0.62
N HIS A 11 8.01 3.46 0.53
CA HIS A 11 7.96 4.50 1.55
C HIS A 11 7.16 5.69 1.04
N ASP A 12 6.54 6.43 1.95
CA ASP A 12 5.85 7.69 1.65
C ASP A 12 4.73 7.54 0.62
N ILE A 13 3.96 6.45 0.73
CA ILE A 13 2.85 6.20 -0.18
C ILE A 13 1.62 6.97 0.30
N LEU A 14 1.17 7.89 -0.55
CA LEU A 14 -0.09 8.59 -0.37
C LEU A 14 -1.25 7.66 -0.72
N VAL A 15 -2.13 7.44 0.25
CA VAL A 15 -3.41 6.76 0.05
C VAL A 15 -4.37 7.72 -0.64
N GLN A 16 -4.85 7.34 -1.82
CA GLN A 16 -5.59 8.24 -2.70
C GLN A 16 -7.10 8.13 -2.51
N ASP A 17 -7.63 6.92 -2.42
CA ASP A 17 -9.07 6.69 -2.37
C ASP A 17 -9.42 5.38 -1.66
N TYR A 18 -10.71 5.19 -1.37
CA TYR A 18 -11.22 3.94 -0.83
C TYR A 18 -11.32 2.88 -1.94
N ALA A 19 -11.12 1.63 -1.56
CA ALA A 19 -11.36 0.46 -2.38
C ALA A 19 -12.52 -0.36 -1.78
N ALA A 20 -12.80 -1.51 -2.39
CA ALA A 20 -13.74 -2.47 -1.82
C ALA A 20 -13.17 -3.19 -0.59
N GLU A 21 -14.05 -3.76 0.23
CA GLU A 21 -13.70 -4.63 1.36
C GLU A 21 -12.89 -3.95 2.50
N GLY A 22 -13.10 -2.65 2.74
CA GLY A 22 -12.41 -1.94 3.82
C GLY A 22 -10.92 -1.71 3.57
N LYS A 23 -10.51 -1.79 2.29
CA LYS A 23 -9.18 -1.44 1.82
C LYS A 23 -9.22 -0.03 1.24
N SER A 24 -8.05 0.56 1.13
CA SER A 24 -7.83 1.76 0.33
C SER A 24 -6.88 1.46 -0.83
N LEU A 25 -6.80 2.38 -1.79
CA LEU A 25 -5.94 2.26 -2.94
C LEU A 25 -4.97 3.43 -3.04
N ALA A 26 -3.77 3.12 -3.50
CA ALA A 26 -2.75 4.07 -3.90
C ALA A 26 -2.28 3.74 -5.31
N LYS A 27 -1.96 4.76 -6.11
CA LYS A 27 -1.44 4.57 -7.47
C LYS A 27 0.02 4.99 -7.51
N VAL A 28 0.91 4.03 -7.81
CA VAL A 28 2.37 4.23 -7.90
C VAL A 28 2.83 3.74 -9.26
N ASP A 29 3.44 4.60 -10.07
CA ASP A 29 3.95 4.27 -11.42
C ASP A 29 2.91 3.56 -12.32
N GLY A 30 1.64 3.96 -12.22
CA GLY A 30 0.55 3.36 -12.98
C GLY A 30 0.04 2.02 -12.45
N LYS A 31 0.68 1.46 -11.42
CA LYS A 31 0.22 0.26 -10.70
C LYS A 31 -0.71 0.65 -9.56
N VAL A 32 -1.80 -0.11 -9.40
CA VAL A 32 -2.75 0.07 -8.29
C VAL A 32 -2.33 -0.78 -7.10
N ILE A 33 -2.12 -0.17 -5.95
CA ILE A 33 -1.72 -0.85 -4.72
C ILE A 33 -2.87 -0.77 -3.73
N PHE A 34 -3.41 -1.92 -3.35
CA PHE A 34 -4.44 -2.05 -2.33
C PHE A 34 -3.78 -2.15 -0.97
N ILE A 35 -4.16 -1.26 -0.05
CA ILE A 35 -3.59 -1.13 1.29
C ILE A 35 -4.71 -1.37 2.31
N GLU A 36 -4.51 -2.35 3.19
CA GLU A 36 -5.48 -2.66 4.26
C GLU A 36 -5.38 -1.64 5.41
N ASN A 37 -6.50 -1.34 6.06
CA ASN A 37 -6.56 -0.50 7.29
C ASN A 37 -5.94 0.90 7.13
N THR A 38 -6.18 1.55 5.99
CA THR A 38 -5.75 2.92 5.74
C THR A 38 -6.90 3.71 5.17
N VAL A 39 -6.87 5.04 5.32
CA VAL A 39 -7.88 5.94 4.76
C VAL A 39 -7.24 6.91 3.77
N PRO A 40 -8.01 7.46 2.81
CA PRO A 40 -7.54 8.50 1.91
C PRO A 40 -6.95 9.68 2.68
N GLY A 41 -5.80 10.18 2.20
CA GLY A 41 -5.05 11.26 2.85
C GLY A 41 -3.96 10.80 3.83
N ASP A 42 -3.92 9.51 4.20
CA ASP A 42 -2.79 8.95 4.94
C ASP A 42 -1.52 8.91 4.07
N ILE A 43 -0.37 9.15 4.70
CA ILE A 43 0.95 8.87 4.13
C ILE A 43 1.58 7.74 4.94
N VAL A 44 1.75 6.60 4.30
CA VAL A 44 2.18 5.36 4.95
C VAL A 44 3.37 4.72 4.23
N ASP A 45 4.27 4.13 5.00
CA ASP A 45 5.22 3.15 4.48
C ASP A 45 4.51 1.80 4.42
N ILE A 46 4.59 1.12 3.27
CA ILE A 46 3.86 -0.12 3.01
C ILE A 46 4.80 -1.24 2.59
N GLN A 47 4.51 -2.46 3.04
CA GLN A 47 5.17 -3.66 2.58
C GLN A 47 4.32 -4.33 1.51
N LEU A 48 4.86 -4.50 0.30
CA LEU A 48 4.20 -5.26 -0.75
C LEU A 48 4.16 -6.75 -0.40
N GLY A 49 2.96 -7.32 -0.47
CA GLY A 49 2.71 -8.74 -0.43
C GLY A 49 2.61 -9.33 -1.82
N LYS A 50 1.37 -9.52 -2.28
CA LYS A 50 1.11 -10.01 -3.64
C LYS A 50 1.43 -8.89 -4.62
N ASN A 51 2.55 -9.00 -5.34
CA ASN A 51 2.96 -8.04 -6.36
C ASN A 51 2.69 -8.61 -7.75
N LYS A 52 1.73 -8.03 -8.48
CA LYS A 52 1.46 -8.30 -9.90
C LYS A 52 1.92 -7.11 -10.75
N LYS A 53 1.75 -7.22 -12.07
CA LYS A 53 2.18 -6.18 -13.02
C LYS A 53 1.32 -4.92 -12.88
N ASP A 54 0.00 -5.10 -12.86
CA ASP A 54 -0.96 -3.99 -12.87
C ASP A 54 -1.46 -3.61 -11.48
N TRP A 55 -1.41 -4.55 -10.53
CA TRP A 55 -1.83 -4.33 -9.15
C TRP A 55 -0.94 -5.00 -8.11
N ALA A 56 -1.00 -4.53 -6.87
CA ALA A 56 -0.40 -5.21 -5.74
C ALA A 56 -1.26 -5.09 -4.47
N GLU A 57 -1.10 -6.03 -3.55
CA GLU A 57 -1.59 -5.91 -2.19
C GLU A 57 -0.43 -5.52 -1.27
N ALA A 58 -0.69 -4.66 -0.31
CA ALA A 58 0.30 -4.18 0.63
C ALA A 58 -0.29 -4.01 2.03
N TRP A 59 0.59 -4.10 3.03
CA TRP A 59 0.26 -3.85 4.43
C TRP A 59 0.95 -2.59 4.92
N PRO A 60 0.26 -1.71 5.67
CA PRO A 60 0.89 -0.56 6.28
C PRO A 60 1.89 -1.03 7.35
N LEU A 61 3.12 -0.51 7.28
CA LEU A 61 4.16 -0.72 8.28
C LEU A 61 4.21 0.45 9.26
N GLN A 62 4.17 1.67 8.75
CA GLN A 62 4.32 2.88 9.55
C GLN A 62 3.51 4.03 8.93
N PHE A 63 2.74 4.71 9.77
CA PHE A 63 2.03 5.93 9.39
C PHE A 63 2.95 7.13 9.63
N LYS A 64 3.29 7.84 8.56
CA LYS A 64 4.09 9.08 8.64
C LYS A 64 3.21 10.29 8.84
N LYS A 65 2.05 10.29 8.19
CA LYS A 65 1.03 11.32 8.34
C LYS A 65 -0.33 10.65 8.38
N TYR A 66 -1.06 10.92 9.44
CA TYR A 66 -2.47 10.56 9.52
C TYR A 66 -3.30 11.54 8.69
N SER A 67 -4.32 11.03 8.02
CA SER A 67 -5.34 11.86 7.40
C SER A 67 -6.02 12.73 8.46
N ALA A 68 -6.51 13.89 8.03
CA ALA A 68 -7.24 14.83 8.89
C ALA A 68 -8.76 14.58 8.88
N GLU A 69 -9.20 13.54 8.17
CA GLU A 69 -10.60 13.10 8.04
C GLU A 69 -11.00 12.02 9.04
#